data_AF-A0A1Y3NGW1-F1
#
_entry.id   AF-A0A1Y3NGW1-F1
#
_cell.length_a   1.000
_cell.length_b   1.000
_cell.length_c   1.000
_cell.angle_alpha   90.00
_cell.angle_beta   90.00
_cell.angle_gamma   90.00
#
_symmetry.space_group_name_H-M   'P 1'
#
loop_
_entity.id
_entity.type
_entity.pdbx_description
1 polymer ?
#
loop_
_entity_poly.entity_id
_entity_poly.type
_entity_poly.pdbx_seq_one_letter_code
_entity_poly.pdbx_strand_id
1 'polypeptide(L)'
;MSSKTDKDVLLDMGFEEIKMLFAHADDPIESFIVEENNNNTVSTSAANDNQMDESNNSSSVEAFSASDAVAKSLVCNVCKKVIKDAQAAEFHAVKTGHQDFSESTEAFKPLTEEEKKAKLEELKERLKEKRLMKQKEEQEYEKQKEKVRRRTGKELNEARERLEKEELKRIYEKKKREQIEEKKARARIKAQIEQDKKERAAK
;
A
#
# COMPACT_ATOMS: atom_id res chain seq x y z
N MET A 1 41.90 11.67 16.08
CA MET A 1 40.57 11.66 16.74
C MET A 1 39.65 10.88 15.81
N SER A 2 39.45 9.60 16.09
CA SER A 2 38.63 8.71 15.25
C SER A 2 37.16 9.12 15.40
N SER A 3 36.50 9.54 14.34
CA SER A 3 35.07 9.84 14.34
C SER A 3 34.31 8.54 14.60
N LYS A 4 33.63 8.43 15.76
CA LYS A 4 32.74 7.31 16.06
C LYS A 4 31.68 7.23 14.98
N THR A 5 31.38 6.03 14.49
CA THR A 5 30.30 5.85 13.52
C THR A 5 28.95 6.03 14.24
N ASP A 6 27.90 6.48 13.53
CA ASP A 6 26.57 6.67 14.14
C ASP A 6 26.04 5.40 14.83
N LYS A 7 26.45 4.23 14.32
CA LYS A 7 26.19 2.93 14.95
C LYS A 7 26.79 2.83 16.37
N ASP A 8 28.02 3.30 16.54
CA ASP A 8 28.73 3.25 17.83
C ASP A 8 28.11 4.23 18.84
N VAL A 9 27.60 5.37 18.38
CA VAL A 9 26.89 6.35 19.23
C VAL A 9 25.57 5.77 19.75
N LEU A 10 24.82 5.07 18.90
CA LEU A 10 23.54 4.48 19.28
C LEU A 10 23.67 3.29 20.23
N LEU A 11 24.76 2.52 20.09
CA LEU A 11 25.12 1.47 21.05
C LEU A 11 25.56 2.07 22.41
N ASP A 12 26.34 3.16 22.43
CA ASP A 12 26.70 3.89 23.66
C ASP A 12 25.47 4.48 24.37
N MET A 13 24.39 4.78 23.63
CA MET A 13 23.11 5.27 24.16
C MET A 13 22.12 4.14 24.55
N GLY A 14 22.53 2.88 24.48
CA GLY A 14 21.75 1.73 24.98
C GLY A 14 20.65 1.22 24.05
N PHE A 15 20.72 1.51 22.74
CA PHE A 15 19.84 0.86 21.76
C PHE A 15 20.37 -0.52 21.38
N GLU A 16 19.62 -1.58 21.72
CA GLU A 16 19.93 -2.95 21.33
C GLU A 16 19.89 -3.12 19.79
N GLU A 17 20.92 -3.78 19.24
CA GLU A 17 21.22 -3.91 17.81
C GLU A 17 20.04 -4.45 16.96
N ILE A 18 19.15 -5.21 17.60
CA ILE A 18 18.00 -5.87 16.98
C ILE A 18 16.87 -4.87 16.66
N LYS A 19 16.75 -3.77 17.41
CA LYS A 19 15.72 -2.75 17.18
C LYS A 19 16.05 -1.81 16.01
N MET A 20 17.33 -1.66 15.69
CA MET A 20 17.83 -0.86 14.56
C MET A 20 17.56 -1.51 13.20
N LEU A 21 17.63 -2.84 13.11
CA LEU A 21 17.36 -3.59 11.86
C LEU A 21 15.89 -3.52 11.44
N PHE A 22 14.97 -3.29 12.37
CA PHE A 22 13.54 -3.17 12.08
C PHE A 22 13.11 -1.75 11.71
N ALA A 23 13.86 -0.72 12.15
CA ALA A 23 13.52 0.68 11.90
C ALA A 23 13.86 1.16 10.46
N HIS A 24 14.68 0.41 9.72
CA HIS A 24 15.06 0.74 8.34
C HIS A 24 14.40 -0.16 7.28
N ALA A 25 13.42 -0.99 7.68
CA ALA A 25 12.74 -1.91 6.76
C ALA A 25 11.49 -1.32 6.09
N ASP A 26 10.91 -0.24 6.64
CA ASP A 26 9.58 0.25 6.25
C ASP A 26 9.57 1.67 5.65
N ASP A 27 10.72 2.31 5.43
CA ASP A 27 10.78 3.60 4.73
C ASP A 27 11.03 3.39 3.21
N PRO A 28 10.05 3.72 2.34
CA PRO A 28 10.27 3.71 0.90
C PRO A 28 11.27 4.80 0.54
N ILE A 29 12.46 4.42 0.09
CA ILE A 29 13.47 5.32 -0.46
C ILE A 29 12.91 5.91 -1.77
N GLU A 30 12.19 7.02 -1.66
CA GLU A 30 12.01 7.93 -2.80
C GLU A 30 13.36 8.53 -3.15
N SER A 31 13.75 8.29 -4.40
CA SER A 31 14.85 8.92 -5.11
C SER A 31 14.64 10.44 -5.18
N PHE A 32 15.14 11.17 -4.18
CA PHE A 32 15.35 12.61 -4.28
C PHE A 32 16.77 12.95 -3.82
N ILE A 33 17.74 12.57 -4.65
CA ILE A 33 19.06 13.19 -4.67
C ILE A 33 19.02 14.20 -5.81
N VAL A 34 18.58 15.42 -5.51
CA VAL A 34 19.03 16.60 -6.23
C VAL A 34 20.23 17.10 -5.44
N GLU A 35 21.41 16.95 -6.03
CA GLU A 35 22.64 17.54 -5.53
C GLU A 35 22.55 19.06 -5.57
N GLU A 36 23.08 19.65 -4.49
CA GLU A 36 23.76 20.94 -4.44
C GLU A 36 22.96 22.26 -4.35
N ASN A 37 22.89 22.82 -3.14
CA ASN A 37 23.71 23.96 -2.68
C ASN A 37 22.97 25.02 -1.81
N ASN A 38 23.59 25.26 -0.64
CA ASN A 38 23.64 26.50 0.14
C ASN A 38 22.52 26.88 1.12
N ASN A 39 22.85 26.68 2.40
CA ASN A 39 22.81 27.67 3.50
C ASN A 39 21.65 28.68 3.50
N ASN A 40 20.66 28.50 4.39
CA ASN A 40 20.46 29.42 5.52
C ASN A 40 19.27 29.03 6.41
N THR A 41 19.55 28.95 7.71
CA THR A 41 18.77 29.52 8.82
C THR A 41 17.26 29.28 8.96
N VAL A 42 16.94 28.86 10.19
CA VAL A 42 15.93 29.45 11.10
C VAL A 42 14.60 28.72 11.28
N SER A 43 14.48 28.23 12.52
CA SER A 43 13.33 28.28 13.42
C SER A 43 12.21 27.25 13.33
N THR A 44 12.34 26.31 14.26
CA THR A 44 11.31 25.89 15.20
C THR A 44 10.26 26.96 15.54
N SER A 45 8.99 26.61 15.37
CA SER A 45 7.91 27.04 16.26
C SER A 45 6.71 26.10 16.15
N ALA A 46 6.55 25.28 17.19
CA ALA A 46 5.30 24.67 17.55
C ALA A 46 4.48 25.67 18.37
N ALA A 47 3.22 25.90 18.00
CA ALA A 47 2.12 26.19 18.92
C ALA A 47 0.80 26.32 18.12
N ASN A 48 -0.20 25.54 18.55
CA ASN A 48 -1.62 25.78 18.29
C ASN A 48 -2.03 27.16 18.82
N ASP A 49 -2.91 27.86 18.11
CA ASP A 49 -4.04 28.52 18.75
C ASP A 49 -5.24 28.66 17.80
N ASN A 50 -6.44 28.38 18.33
CA ASN A 50 -7.73 28.55 17.67
C ASN A 50 -8.16 30.01 17.81
N GLN A 51 -8.69 30.63 16.75
CA GLN A 51 -9.89 31.47 16.91
C GLN A 51 -10.55 31.81 15.57
N MET A 52 -11.86 31.55 15.55
CA MET A 52 -12.83 32.14 14.66
C MET A 52 -13.09 33.58 15.14
N ASP A 53 -13.12 34.56 14.25
CA ASP A 53 -13.93 35.75 14.45
C ASP A 53 -14.48 36.23 13.10
N GLU A 54 -15.79 36.46 13.13
CA GLU A 54 -16.69 36.82 12.07
C GLU A 54 -16.99 38.31 12.29
N SER A 55 -16.57 39.17 11.36
CA SER A 55 -16.94 40.58 11.41
C SER A 55 -17.34 41.09 10.03
N ASN A 56 -18.66 41.19 9.88
CA ASN A 56 -19.34 42.15 9.02
C ASN A 56 -18.66 43.52 9.07
N ASN A 57 -18.26 44.05 7.92
CA ASN A 57 -18.37 45.49 7.73
C ASN A 57 -18.89 45.81 6.33
N SER A 58 -19.95 46.60 6.34
CA SER A 58 -20.73 47.03 5.22
C SER A 58 -20.01 48.15 4.47
N SER A 59 -20.07 48.07 3.14
CA SER A 59 -20.21 49.21 2.24
C SER A 59 -19.12 50.30 2.30
N SER A 60 -18.11 50.15 1.43
CA SER A 60 -17.55 51.31 0.72
C SER A 60 -17.84 51.13 -0.76
N VAL A 61 -18.74 52.00 -1.24
CA VAL A 61 -19.00 52.26 -2.65
C VAL A 61 -17.85 53.09 -3.19
N GLU A 62 -16.98 52.48 -3.99
CA GLU A 62 -16.06 53.20 -4.87
C GLU A 62 -16.27 52.65 -6.27
N ALA A 63 -16.87 53.50 -7.10
CA ALA A 63 -17.14 53.26 -8.49
C ALA A 63 -15.83 53.05 -9.25
N PHE A 64 -15.54 51.80 -9.60
CA PHE A 64 -14.53 51.51 -10.61
C PHE A 64 -15.13 51.69 -12.00
N SER A 65 -14.57 52.69 -12.65
CA SER A 65 -14.80 53.18 -14.00
C SER A 65 -15.15 52.13 -15.05
N ALA A 66 -16.19 52.44 -15.81
CA ALA A 66 -16.51 51.87 -17.10
C ALA A 66 -15.37 52.15 -18.10
N SER A 67 -14.57 51.14 -18.37
CA SER A 67 -13.85 50.94 -19.62
C SER A 67 -13.30 49.53 -19.64
N ASP A 68 -14.09 48.58 -20.12
CA ASP A 68 -13.61 47.45 -20.93
C ASP A 68 -14.83 46.64 -21.38
N ALA A 69 -14.85 46.28 -22.66
CA ALA A 69 -15.90 45.44 -23.22
C ALA A 69 -15.79 44.04 -22.59
N VAL A 70 -16.51 43.79 -21.49
CA VAL A 70 -16.48 42.51 -20.77
C VAL A 70 -16.92 41.39 -21.72
N ALA A 71 -15.96 40.62 -22.21
CA ALA A 71 -16.19 39.43 -23.00
C ALA A 71 -17.02 38.43 -22.19
N LYS A 72 -18.16 38.02 -22.75
CA LYS A 72 -19.14 37.17 -22.06
C LYS A 72 -18.76 35.69 -22.10
N SER A 73 -17.74 35.30 -22.85
CA SER A 73 -17.19 33.95 -22.91
C SER A 73 -15.74 33.94 -23.44
N LEU A 74 -14.95 32.94 -23.05
CA LEU A 74 -13.58 32.71 -23.54
C LEU A 74 -13.54 31.45 -24.40
N VAL A 75 -12.80 31.43 -25.49
CA VAL A 75 -12.68 30.30 -26.42
C VAL A 75 -11.25 29.79 -26.41
N CYS A 76 -11.05 28.51 -26.15
CA CYS A 76 -9.74 27.89 -26.29
C CYS A 76 -9.40 27.75 -27.78
N ASN A 77 -8.30 28.35 -28.26
CA ASN A 77 -7.93 28.31 -29.68
C ASN A 77 -7.47 26.91 -30.15
N VAL A 78 -7.01 26.08 -29.21
CA VAL A 78 -6.56 24.70 -29.49
C VAL A 78 -7.75 23.73 -29.62
N CYS A 79 -8.72 23.83 -28.70
CA CYS A 79 -9.89 22.96 -28.67
C CYS A 79 -11.13 23.54 -29.36
N LYS A 80 -11.10 24.83 -29.71
CA LYS A 80 -12.25 25.66 -30.15
C LYS A 80 -13.46 25.56 -29.20
N LYS A 81 -13.20 25.30 -27.92
CA LYS A 81 -14.24 25.11 -26.91
C LYS A 81 -14.57 26.45 -26.26
N VAL A 82 -15.84 26.83 -26.28
CA VAL A 82 -16.36 28.03 -25.61
C VAL A 82 -16.54 27.74 -24.11
N ILE A 83 -16.00 28.63 -23.29
CA ILE A 83 -15.92 28.59 -21.84
C ILE A 83 -16.66 29.81 -21.30
N LYS A 84 -17.43 29.62 -20.23
CA LYS A 84 -18.37 30.62 -19.71
C LYS A 84 -17.70 31.67 -18.82
N ASP A 85 -16.85 31.21 -17.90
CA ASP A 85 -16.22 32.04 -16.87
C ASP A 85 -14.70 31.80 -16.83
N ALA A 86 -13.94 32.76 -16.29
CA ALA A 86 -12.49 32.66 -16.10
C ALA A 86 -12.08 31.41 -15.29
N GLN A 87 -12.82 31.07 -14.23
CA GLN A 87 -12.57 29.86 -13.44
C GLN A 87 -12.70 28.57 -14.28
N ALA A 88 -13.67 28.52 -15.20
CA ALA A 88 -13.84 27.37 -16.08
C ALA A 88 -12.71 27.27 -17.12
N ALA A 89 -12.02 28.38 -17.44
CA ALA A 89 -10.85 28.40 -18.31
C ALA A 89 -9.63 27.83 -17.58
N GLU A 90 -9.45 28.18 -16.30
CA GLU A 90 -8.42 27.58 -15.44
C GLU A 90 -8.61 26.06 -15.31
N PHE A 91 -9.85 25.59 -15.07
CA PHE A 91 -10.13 24.15 -15.05
C PHE A 91 -9.85 23.46 -16.40
N HIS A 92 -10.10 24.14 -17.52
CA HIS A 92 -9.77 23.62 -18.84
C HIS A 92 -8.26 23.54 -19.04
N ALA A 93 -7.51 24.55 -18.60
CA ALA A 93 -6.05 24.57 -18.66
C ALA A 93 -5.43 23.45 -17.82
N VAL A 94 -5.92 23.21 -16.60
CA VAL A 94 -5.40 22.12 -15.74
C VAL A 94 -5.76 20.74 -16.31
N LYS A 95 -6.97 20.58 -16.82
CA LYS A 95 -7.45 19.26 -17.29
C LYS A 95 -6.91 18.87 -18.67
N THR A 96 -6.73 19.84 -19.56
CA THR A 96 -6.36 19.59 -20.96
C THR A 96 -5.02 20.19 -21.37
N GLY A 97 -4.39 21.01 -20.53
CA GLY A 97 -3.09 21.61 -20.80
C GLY A 97 -3.11 22.81 -21.75
N HIS A 98 -4.28 23.30 -22.17
CA HIS A 98 -4.39 24.42 -23.11
C HIS A 98 -4.48 25.76 -22.39
N GLN A 99 -3.60 26.71 -22.74
CA GLN A 99 -3.53 28.05 -22.14
C GLN A 99 -3.95 29.17 -23.09
N ASP A 100 -4.16 28.88 -24.38
CA ASP A 100 -4.49 29.88 -25.39
C ASP A 100 -6.00 30.15 -25.44
N PHE A 101 -6.45 31.21 -24.77
CA PHE A 101 -7.85 31.64 -24.77
C PHE A 101 -8.05 32.96 -25.53
N SER A 102 -9.09 33.01 -26.38
CA SER A 102 -9.55 34.22 -27.08
C SER A 102 -10.91 34.65 -26.54
N GLU A 103 -11.12 35.95 -26.37
CA GLU A 103 -12.38 36.51 -25.90
C GLU A 103 -13.44 36.48 -27.02
N SER A 104 -14.60 35.88 -26.77
CA SER A 104 -15.73 35.83 -27.70
C SER A 104 -17.01 36.36 -27.04
N THR A 105 -17.89 36.97 -27.83
CA THR A 105 -19.15 37.58 -27.36
C THR A 105 -20.35 36.64 -27.45
N GLU A 106 -20.14 35.35 -27.72
CA GLU A 106 -21.22 34.38 -27.85
C GLU A 106 -21.81 34.04 -26.47
N ALA A 107 -23.02 34.55 -26.22
CA ALA A 107 -23.80 34.26 -25.03
C ALA A 107 -24.40 32.86 -25.13
N PHE A 108 -24.01 31.97 -24.21
CA PHE A 108 -24.57 30.63 -24.09
C PHE A 108 -26.09 30.70 -23.90
N LYS A 109 -26.87 30.03 -24.76
CA LYS A 109 -28.27 29.72 -24.44
C LYS A 109 -28.26 28.84 -23.19
N PRO A 110 -28.84 29.26 -22.06
CA PRO A 110 -28.92 28.43 -20.89
C PRO A 110 -29.72 27.17 -21.25
N LEU A 111 -29.12 26.01 -20.99
CA LEU A 111 -29.73 24.71 -21.22
C LEU A 111 -31.18 24.71 -20.68
N THR A 112 -32.14 24.26 -21.50
CA THR A 112 -33.56 24.20 -21.13
C THR A 112 -33.74 23.32 -19.90
N GLU A 113 -34.77 23.59 -19.10
CA GLU A 113 -34.98 22.88 -17.83
C GLU A 113 -35.12 21.36 -18.01
N GLU A 114 -35.60 20.93 -19.17
CA GLU A 114 -35.79 19.52 -19.54
C GLU A 114 -34.45 18.81 -19.78
N GLU A 115 -33.52 19.42 -20.53
CA GLU A 115 -32.19 18.85 -20.76
C GLU A 115 -31.34 18.81 -19.48
N LYS A 116 -31.55 19.76 -18.57
CA LYS A 116 -30.93 19.74 -17.24
C LYS A 116 -31.45 18.58 -16.41
N LYS A 117 -32.76 18.32 -16.42
CA LYS A 117 -33.38 17.20 -15.69
C LYS A 117 -32.88 15.85 -16.23
N ALA A 118 -32.85 15.68 -17.55
CA ALA A 118 -32.34 14.46 -18.18
C ALA A 118 -30.86 14.19 -17.81
N LYS A 119 -29.99 15.22 -17.86
CA LYS A 119 -28.59 15.08 -17.45
C LYS A 119 -28.43 14.76 -15.97
N LEU A 120 -29.29 15.29 -15.10
CA LEU A 120 -29.27 14.96 -13.67
C LEU A 120 -29.70 13.52 -13.41
N GLU A 121 -30.66 12.99 -14.16
CA GLU A 121 -31.10 11.60 -14.07
C GLU A 121 -30.00 10.64 -14.55
N GLU A 122 -29.38 10.92 -15.70
CA GLU A 122 -28.24 10.15 -16.21
C GLU A 122 -27.06 10.13 -15.22
N LEU A 123 -26.75 11.28 -14.60
CA LEU A 123 -25.71 11.35 -13.56
C LEU A 123 -26.08 10.56 -12.30
N LYS A 124 -27.35 10.58 -11.88
CA LYS A 124 -27.84 9.78 -10.75
C LYS A 124 -27.76 8.29 -11.04
N GLU A 125 -28.09 7.87 -12.26
CA GLU A 125 -27.98 6.48 -12.70
C GLU A 125 -26.54 6.00 -12.70
N ARG A 126 -25.62 6.77 -13.31
CA ARG A 126 -24.18 6.46 -13.27
C ARG A 126 -23.63 6.37 -11.84
N LEU A 127 -24.12 7.21 -10.92
CA LEU A 127 -23.73 7.13 -9.51
C LEU A 127 -24.27 5.88 -8.82
N LYS A 128 -25.51 5.48 -9.11
CA LYS A 128 -26.09 4.23 -8.61
C LYS A 128 -25.32 3.02 -9.12
N GLU A 129 -25.01 2.98 -10.42
CA GLU A 129 -24.19 1.93 -11.03
C GLU A 129 -22.82 1.82 -10.37
N LYS A 130 -22.10 2.94 -10.19
CA LYS A 130 -20.81 2.96 -9.50
C LYS A 130 -20.91 2.48 -8.04
N ARG A 131 -21.98 2.83 -7.33
CA ARG A 131 -22.22 2.34 -5.97
C ARG A 131 -22.46 0.83 -5.94
N LEU A 132 -23.26 0.31 -6.87
CA LEU A 132 -23.50 -1.13 -6.97
C LEU A 132 -22.25 -1.91 -7.33
N MET A 133 -21.40 -1.38 -8.22
CA MET A 133 -20.11 -2.00 -8.55
C MET A 133 -19.19 -2.05 -7.33
N LYS A 134 -19.04 -0.92 -6.63
CA LYS A 134 -18.23 -0.88 -5.39
C LYS A 134 -18.75 -1.85 -4.32
N GLN A 135 -20.06 -1.95 -4.14
CA GLN A 135 -20.64 -2.91 -3.19
C GLN A 135 -20.36 -4.37 -3.58
N LYS A 136 -20.39 -4.70 -4.88
CA LYS A 136 -20.03 -6.05 -5.34
C LYS A 136 -18.55 -6.35 -5.12
N GLU A 137 -17.66 -5.42 -5.44
CA GLU A 137 -16.22 -5.55 -5.22
C GLU A 137 -15.89 -5.72 -3.73
N GLU A 138 -16.53 -4.94 -2.86
CA GLU A 138 -16.37 -5.05 -1.41
C GLU A 138 -16.86 -6.41 -0.88
N GLN A 139 -18.02 -6.90 -1.35
CA GLN A 139 -18.51 -8.24 -1.00
C GLN A 139 -17.57 -9.36 -1.49
N GLU A 140 -17.00 -9.21 -2.69
CA GLU A 140 -16.04 -10.19 -3.22
C GLU A 140 -14.73 -10.16 -2.43
N TYR A 141 -14.26 -8.98 -2.07
CA TYR A 141 -13.09 -8.79 -1.22
C TYR A 141 -13.28 -9.42 0.16
N GLU A 142 -14.43 -9.19 0.81
CA GLU A 142 -14.78 -9.82 2.08
C GLU A 142 -14.81 -11.35 1.98
N LYS A 143 -15.44 -11.89 0.93
CA LYS A 143 -15.46 -13.34 0.66
C LYS A 143 -14.04 -13.89 0.47
N GLN A 144 -13.17 -13.17 -0.24
CA GLN A 144 -11.78 -13.57 -0.44
C GLN A 144 -11.00 -13.54 0.86
N LYS A 145 -11.15 -12.48 1.66
CA LYS A 145 -10.53 -12.34 2.98
C LYS A 145 -10.94 -13.48 3.92
N GLU A 146 -12.23 -13.83 3.95
CA GLU A 146 -12.70 -14.97 4.73
C GLU A 146 -12.14 -16.29 4.20
N LYS A 147 -12.12 -16.50 2.88
CA LYS A 147 -11.51 -17.69 2.26
C LYS A 147 -10.03 -17.83 2.62
N VAL A 148 -9.28 -16.73 2.67
CA VAL A 148 -7.86 -16.73 3.07
C VAL A 148 -7.72 -17.09 4.55
N ARG A 149 -8.55 -16.51 5.44
CA ARG A 149 -8.57 -16.89 6.87
C ARG A 149 -8.85 -18.40 7.06
N ARG A 150 -9.82 -18.94 6.32
CA ARG A 150 -10.15 -20.37 6.40
C ARG A 150 -9.04 -21.25 5.82
N ARG A 151 -8.41 -20.84 4.71
CA ARG A 151 -7.30 -21.57 4.08
C ARG A 151 -6.07 -21.61 4.98
N THR A 152 -5.64 -20.46 5.48
CA THR A 152 -4.49 -20.36 6.41
C THR A 152 -4.71 -21.22 7.66
N GLY A 153 -5.91 -21.21 8.25
CA GLY A 153 -6.22 -22.08 9.38
C GLY A 153 -6.14 -23.59 9.04
N LYS A 154 -6.61 -23.99 7.85
CA LYS A 154 -6.48 -25.38 7.37
C LYS A 154 -5.03 -25.76 7.09
N GLU A 155 -4.28 -24.90 6.41
CA GLU A 155 -2.88 -25.12 6.07
C GLU A 155 -2.01 -25.29 7.32
N LEU A 156 -2.27 -24.53 8.38
CA LEU A 156 -1.57 -24.71 9.67
C LEU A 156 -1.87 -26.06 10.32
N ASN A 157 -3.13 -26.50 10.30
CA ASN A 157 -3.51 -27.81 10.84
C ASN A 157 -2.93 -28.96 10.00
N GLU A 158 -3.01 -28.86 8.67
CA GLU A 158 -2.45 -29.85 7.75
C GLU A 158 -0.92 -29.92 7.86
N ALA A 159 -0.24 -28.78 8.04
CA ALA A 159 1.20 -28.74 8.28
C ALA A 159 1.56 -29.42 9.61
N ARG A 160 0.82 -29.16 10.68
CA ARG A 160 1.02 -29.83 11.98
C ARG A 160 0.83 -31.34 11.87
N GLU A 161 -0.26 -31.80 11.27
CA GLU A 161 -0.53 -33.22 11.08
C GLU A 161 0.53 -33.90 10.19
N ARG A 162 1.05 -33.19 9.17
CA ARG A 162 2.14 -33.68 8.33
C ARG A 162 3.43 -33.89 9.12
N LEU A 163 3.81 -32.91 9.95
CA LEU A 163 4.99 -33.01 10.81
C LEU A 163 4.86 -34.17 11.80
N GLU A 164 3.72 -34.29 12.48
CA GLU A 164 3.44 -35.40 13.40
C GLU A 164 3.54 -36.76 12.70
N LYS A 165 2.98 -36.89 11.48
CA LYS A 165 3.09 -38.12 10.67
C LYS A 165 4.53 -38.44 10.30
N GLU A 166 5.33 -37.44 9.94
CA GLU A 166 6.74 -37.62 9.61
C GLU A 166 7.56 -38.04 10.82
N GLU A 167 7.31 -37.45 11.98
CA GLU A 167 7.95 -37.84 13.25
C GLU A 167 7.63 -39.28 13.63
N LEU A 168 6.35 -39.67 13.55
CA LEU A 168 5.93 -41.05 13.80
C LEU A 168 6.57 -42.05 12.82
N LYS A 169 6.65 -41.71 11.53
CA LYS A 169 7.35 -42.51 10.53
C LYS A 169 8.84 -42.65 10.87
N ARG A 170 9.52 -41.56 11.23
CA ARG A 170 10.93 -41.59 11.64
C ARG A 170 11.14 -42.48 12.87
N ILE A 171 10.26 -42.42 13.87
CA ILE A 171 10.33 -43.28 15.06
C ILE A 171 10.15 -44.75 14.68
N TYR A 172 9.17 -45.06 13.83
CA TYR A 172 8.94 -46.42 13.35
C TYR A 172 10.13 -46.98 12.57
N GLU A 173 10.70 -46.18 11.67
CA GLU A 173 11.88 -46.56 10.90
C GLU A 173 13.10 -46.82 11.78
N LYS A 174 13.35 -45.96 12.79
CA LYS A 174 14.42 -46.16 13.77
C LYS A 174 14.23 -47.47 14.53
N LYS A 175 13.03 -47.72 15.08
CA LYS A 175 12.72 -48.98 15.77
C LYS A 175 12.91 -50.19 14.86
N LYS A 176 12.55 -50.09 13.58
CA LYS A 176 12.75 -51.17 12.60
C LYS A 176 14.24 -51.41 12.31
N ARG A 177 15.04 -50.36 12.19
CA ARG A 177 16.50 -50.46 12.01
C ARG A 177 17.16 -51.10 13.23
N GLU A 178 16.84 -50.62 14.43
CA GLU A 178 17.33 -51.20 15.69
C GLU A 178 16.99 -52.69 15.81
N GLN A 179 15.74 -53.09 15.48
CA GLN A 179 15.35 -54.51 15.48
C GLN A 179 16.14 -55.35 14.46
N ILE A 180 16.45 -54.80 13.28
CA ILE A 180 17.24 -55.51 12.26
C ILE A 180 18.70 -55.64 12.72
N GLU A 181 19.25 -54.58 13.29
CA GLU A 181 20.62 -54.57 13.83
C GLU A 181 20.76 -55.52 15.00
N GLU A 182 19.80 -55.57 15.91
CA GLU A 182 19.77 -56.50 17.03
C GLU A 182 19.69 -57.95 16.54
N LYS A 183 18.81 -58.24 15.56
CA LYS A 183 18.73 -59.57 14.93
C LYS A 183 20.05 -59.97 14.27
N LYS A 184 20.70 -59.05 13.56
CA LYS A 184 22.02 -59.27 12.95
C LYS A 184 23.09 -59.51 14.01
N ALA A 185 23.10 -58.74 15.10
CA ALA A 185 24.04 -58.92 16.21
C ALA A 185 23.87 -60.28 16.90
N ARG A 186 22.62 -60.66 17.21
CA ARG A 186 22.28 -61.99 17.75
C ARG A 186 22.71 -63.12 16.80
N ALA A 187 22.52 -62.96 15.49
CA ALA A 187 22.97 -63.94 14.50
C ALA A 187 24.50 -64.05 14.43
N ARG A 188 25.24 -62.94 14.53
CA ARG A 188 26.72 -62.94 14.59
C ARG A 188 27.22 -63.70 15.82
N ILE A 189 26.68 -63.42 17.00
CA ILE A 189 27.06 -64.11 18.25
C ILE A 189 26.75 -65.60 18.15
N LYS A 190 25.57 -65.96 17.63
CA LYS A 190 25.19 -67.37 17.45
C LYS A 190 26.15 -68.10 16.50
N ALA A 191 26.57 -67.45 15.41
CA ALA A 191 27.55 -68.01 14.47
C ALA A 191 28.94 -68.20 15.13
N GLN A 192 29.39 -67.25 15.96
CA GLN A 192 30.63 -67.39 16.72
C GLN A 192 30.58 -68.57 17.70
N ILE A 193 29.48 -68.71 18.45
CA ILE A 193 29.30 -69.85 19.37
C ILE A 193 29.27 -71.18 18.61
N GLU A 194 28.67 -71.22 17.43
CA GLU A 194 28.65 -72.43 16.60
C GLU A 194 30.04 -72.80 16.07
N GLN A 195 30.84 -71.81 15.68
CA GLN A 195 32.24 -72.02 15.29
C GLN A 195 33.07 -72.56 16.46
N ASP A 196 33.03 -71.92 17.63
CA ASP A 196 33.73 -72.37 18.84
C ASP A 196 33.32 -73.79 19.24
N LYS A 197 32.03 -74.14 19.10
CA LYS A 197 31.53 -75.49 19.40
C LYS A 197 32.06 -76.52 18.41
N LYS A 198 32.15 -76.20 17.12
CA LYS A 198 32.72 -77.09 16.10
C LYS A 198 34.21 -77.30 16.30
N GLU A 199 34.96 -76.23 16.60
CA GLU A 199 36.40 -76.32 16.88
C GLU A 199 36.69 -77.18 18.12
N ARG A 200 35.88 -77.05 19.18
CA ARG A 200 36.00 -77.91 20.36
C ARG A 200 35.66 -79.38 20.07
N ALA A 201 34.70 -79.64 19.20
CA ALA A 201 34.33 -81.01 18.82
C ALA A 201 35.37 -81.69 17.91
N ALA A 202 36.19 -80.92 17.20
CA ALA A 202 37.24 -81.42 16.32
C ALA A 202 38.58 -81.65 17.04
N LYS A 203 38.70 -81.24 18.31
CA LYS A 203 39.88 -81.40 19.16
C LYS A 203 39.69 -82.53 20.17
#